data_AF-A0A2P7B6C6-F1
#
_entry.id   AF-A0A2P7B6C6-F1
#
_cell.length_a   1.000
_cell.length_b   1.000
_cell.length_c   1.000
_cell.angle_alpha   90.00
_cell.angle_beta   90.00
_cell.angle_gamma   90.00
#
_symmetry.space_group_name_H-M   'P 1'
#
loop_
_entity.id
_entity.type
_entity.pdbx_description
1 polymer ?
#
loop_
_entity_poly.entity_id
_entity_poly.type
_entity_poly.pdbx_seq_one_letter_code
_entity_poly.pdbx_strand_id
1 'polypeptide(L)'
;MSGRHLFPVEGSGQALMAGHLSNAVRRIRTVIMNTALDCDCRHRVDSALQRFAALEHLRDQKRSLEDAHHQRRTIETILELLREFDELGFQDMDESVLREAALLFEDIAAAAQAASHSLKLVSSDVSSTFDKPATTP
;
A
#
# COMPACT_ATOMS: atom_id res chain seq x y z
N MET A 1 -5.13 -33.42 -8.62
CA MET A 1 -6.32 -32.80 -8.02
C MET A 1 -6.11 -31.29 -8.00
N SER A 2 -7.21 -30.56 -8.15
CA SER A 2 -7.29 -29.17 -8.60
C SER A 2 -6.49 -28.18 -7.75
N GLY A 3 -5.74 -27.30 -8.41
CA GLY A 3 -5.01 -26.20 -7.80
C GLY A 3 -5.92 -25.15 -7.16
N ARG A 4 -5.37 -24.49 -6.14
CA ARG A 4 -5.88 -23.24 -5.58
C ARG A 4 -4.72 -22.27 -5.48
N HIS A 5 -4.63 -21.39 -6.47
CA HIS A 5 -4.01 -20.07 -6.33
C HIS A 5 -4.92 -19.20 -5.47
N LEU A 6 -4.45 -18.82 -4.28
CA LEU A 6 -4.81 -17.60 -3.55
C LEU A 6 -3.51 -17.19 -2.87
N PHE A 7 -2.87 -16.07 -3.14
CA PHE A 7 -3.44 -14.72 -3.13
C PHE A 7 -2.88 -13.82 -4.24
N PRO A 8 -3.66 -12.85 -4.73
CA PRO A 8 -3.13 -11.79 -5.57
C PRO A 8 -2.31 -10.82 -4.71
N VAL A 9 -1.10 -10.49 -5.15
CA VAL A 9 -0.31 -9.39 -4.61
C VAL A 9 -1.03 -8.08 -4.94
N GLU A 10 -1.91 -7.61 -4.05
CA GLU A 10 -2.63 -6.32 -4.15
C GLU A 10 -1.71 -5.10 -3.89
N GLY A 11 -0.40 -5.23 -4.13
CA GLY A 11 0.56 -4.12 -4.04
C GLY A 11 0.48 -3.13 -5.22
N SER A 12 0.02 -3.59 -6.39
CA SER A 12 -0.05 -2.77 -7.61
C SER A 12 -1.26 -1.84 -7.65
N GLY A 13 -2.29 -2.09 -6.84
CA GLY A 13 -3.52 -1.29 -6.84
C GLY A 13 -3.34 0.08 -6.19
N GLN A 14 -2.52 0.20 -5.15
CA GLN A 14 -2.49 1.39 -4.30
C GLN A 14 -1.73 2.56 -4.93
N ALA A 15 -0.55 2.29 -5.52
CA ALA A 15 0.19 3.30 -6.29
C ALA A 15 -0.58 3.76 -7.53
N LEU A 16 -1.33 2.85 -8.17
CA LEU A 16 -2.27 3.21 -9.23
C LEU A 16 -3.36 4.15 -8.68
N MET A 17 -4.00 3.81 -7.56
CA MET A 17 -5.11 4.60 -6.99
C MET A 17 -4.71 6.02 -6.56
N ALA A 18 -3.54 6.20 -5.92
CA ALA A 18 -3.03 7.53 -5.56
C ALA A 18 -2.76 8.38 -6.81
N GLY A 19 -2.17 7.78 -7.85
CA GLY A 19 -1.98 8.41 -9.16
C GLY A 19 -3.31 8.75 -9.86
N HIS A 20 -4.33 7.90 -9.72
CA HIS A 20 -5.66 8.10 -10.27
C HIS A 20 -6.38 9.29 -9.62
N LEU A 21 -6.28 9.44 -8.30
CA LEU A 21 -6.89 10.55 -7.58
C LEU A 21 -6.22 11.89 -7.95
N SER A 22 -4.89 11.96 -7.92
CA SER A 22 -4.16 13.16 -8.31
C SER A 22 -4.51 13.59 -9.73
N ASN A 23 -4.64 12.63 -10.66
CA ASN A 23 -5.05 12.90 -12.03
C ASN A 23 -6.52 13.33 -12.14
N ALA A 24 -7.43 12.74 -11.37
CA ALA A 24 -8.83 13.14 -11.31
C ALA A 24 -8.99 14.57 -10.77
N VAL A 25 -8.33 14.91 -9.66
CA VAL A 25 -8.31 16.27 -9.10
C VAL A 25 -7.74 17.26 -10.12
N ARG A 26 -6.67 16.90 -10.84
CA ARG A 26 -6.10 17.74 -11.90
C ARG A 26 -7.11 17.96 -13.03
N ARG A 27 -7.80 16.92 -13.49
CA ARG A 27 -8.82 17.03 -14.55
C ARG A 27 -10.01 17.88 -14.11
N ILE A 28 -10.48 17.72 -12.88
CA ILE A 28 -11.56 18.55 -12.31
C ILE A 28 -11.11 20.02 -12.24
N ARG A 29 -9.89 20.28 -11.73
CA ARG A 29 -9.31 21.62 -11.73
C ARG A 29 -9.26 22.23 -13.13
N THR A 30 -8.80 21.48 -14.14
CA THR A 30 -8.76 21.95 -15.53
C THR A 30 -10.15 22.31 -16.05
N VAL A 31 -11.17 21.49 -15.79
CA VAL A 31 -12.55 21.77 -16.22
C VAL A 31 -13.07 23.05 -15.56
N ILE A 32 -12.85 23.22 -14.25
CA ILE A 32 -13.35 24.35 -13.46
C ILE A 32 -12.66 25.68 -13.80
N MET A 33 -11.37 25.62 -14.13
CA MET A 33 -10.64 26.80 -14.59
C MET A 33 -11.04 27.21 -16.02
N ASN A 34 -11.65 26.30 -16.79
CA ASN A 34 -12.12 26.55 -18.15
C ASN A 34 -13.63 26.85 -18.24
N THR A 35 -14.39 26.71 -17.15
CA THR A 35 -15.79 27.15 -17.08
C THR A 35 -15.90 28.61 -16.66
N ALA A 36 -16.93 29.31 -17.14
CA ALA A 36 -17.24 30.70 -16.78
C ALA A 36 -17.82 30.79 -15.34
N LEU A 37 -17.04 30.38 -14.35
CA LEU A 37 -17.31 30.62 -12.94
C LEU A 37 -16.74 31.99 -12.54
N ASP A 38 -17.42 32.68 -11.63
CA ASP A 38 -16.86 33.86 -10.98
C ASP A 38 -15.56 33.50 -10.21
N CYS A 39 -14.71 34.50 -10.00
CA CYS A 39 -13.40 34.33 -9.39
C CYS A 39 -13.49 33.73 -7.97
N ASP A 40 -14.54 34.07 -7.22
CA ASP A 40 -14.74 33.60 -5.85
C ASP A 40 -15.13 32.11 -5.82
N CYS A 41 -16.01 31.67 -6.73
CA CYS A 41 -16.37 30.28 -6.92
C CYS A 41 -15.15 29.45 -7.34
N ARG A 42 -14.31 29.96 -8.26
CA ARG A 42 -13.06 29.27 -8.62
C ARG A 42 -12.13 29.08 -7.43
N HIS A 43 -11.93 30.12 -6.63
CA HIS A 43 -11.08 30.05 -5.43
C HIS A 43 -11.64 29.05 -4.40
N ARG A 44 -12.96 29.08 -4.15
CA ARG A 44 -13.62 28.16 -3.22
C ARG A 44 -13.48 26.70 -3.67
N VAL A 45 -13.66 26.42 -4.96
CA VAL A 45 -13.52 25.05 -5.45
C VAL A 45 -12.07 24.60 -5.45
N ASP A 46 -11.11 25.44 -5.86
CA ASP A 46 -9.70 25.05 -5.79
C ASP A 46 -9.26 24.76 -4.35
N SER A 47 -9.68 25.57 -3.38
CA SER A 47 -9.42 25.32 -1.96
C SER A 47 -10.05 24.01 -1.47
N ALA A 48 -11.27 23.70 -1.90
CA ALA A 48 -11.93 22.44 -1.57
C ALA A 48 -11.19 21.23 -2.16
N LEU A 49 -10.75 21.32 -3.43
CA LEU A 49 -9.99 20.26 -4.09
C LEU A 49 -8.61 20.04 -3.44
N GLN A 50 -7.93 21.11 -3.04
CA GLN A 50 -6.66 21.01 -2.31
C GLN A 50 -6.84 20.29 -0.96
N ARG A 51 -7.88 20.65 -0.19
CA ARG A 51 -8.20 20.00 1.09
C ARG A 51 -8.55 18.53 0.89
N PHE A 52 -9.34 18.22 -0.14
CA PHE A 52 -9.71 16.85 -0.46
C PHE A 52 -8.48 16.00 -0.82
N ALA A 53 -7.60 16.52 -1.69
CA ALA A 53 -6.36 15.84 -2.05
C ALA A 53 -5.47 15.55 -0.83
N ALA A 54 -5.37 16.49 0.12
CA ALA A 54 -4.61 16.29 1.36
C ALA A 54 -5.24 15.22 2.26
N LEU A 55 -6.57 15.18 2.40
CA LEU A 55 -7.26 14.17 3.21
C LEU A 55 -7.14 12.77 2.63
N GLU A 56 -7.31 12.62 1.32
CA GLU A 56 -7.13 11.34 0.66
C GLU A 56 -5.69 10.86 0.72
N HIS A 57 -4.72 11.76 0.61
CA HIS A 57 -3.31 11.41 0.79
C HIS A 57 -3.03 10.83 2.18
N LEU A 58 -3.55 11.47 3.24
CA LEU A 58 -3.46 10.93 4.60
C LEU A 58 -4.17 9.57 4.74
N ARG A 59 -5.31 9.40 4.05
CA ARG A 59 -6.05 8.13 4.03
C ARG A 59 -5.23 7.01 3.39
N ASP A 60 -4.54 7.30 2.30
CA ASP A 60 -3.67 6.34 1.60
C ASP A 60 -2.43 5.98 2.42
N GLN A 61 -1.80 6.96 3.09
CA GLN A 61 -0.68 6.70 4.01
C GLN A 61 -1.10 5.80 5.17
N LYS A 62 -2.24 6.10 5.79
CA LYS A 62 -2.78 5.29 6.89
C LYS A 62 -3.06 3.87 6.44
N ARG A 63 -3.69 3.69 5.27
CA ARG A 63 -3.94 2.36 4.69
C ARG A 63 -2.65 1.60 4.45
N SER A 64 -1.64 2.24 3.86
CA SER A 64 -0.34 1.61 3.60
C SER A 64 0.35 1.13 4.90
N LEU A 65 0.24 1.90 5.99
CA LEU A 65 0.74 1.47 7.31
C LEU A 65 -0.06 0.29 7.87
N GLU A 66 -1.40 0.32 7.76
CA GLU A 66 -2.27 -0.77 8.19
C GLU A 66 -1.94 -2.07 7.42
N ASP A 67 -1.65 -1.98 6.13
CA ASP A 67 -1.25 -3.12 5.30
C ASP A 67 0.11 -3.69 5.73
N ALA A 68 1.09 -2.82 6.00
CA ALA A 68 2.39 -3.28 6.52
C ALA A 68 2.22 -4.00 7.88
N HIS A 69 1.36 -3.47 8.75
CA HIS A 69 1.02 -4.15 10.01
C HIS A 69 0.27 -5.47 9.80
N HIS A 70 -0.58 -5.55 8.78
CA HIS A 70 -1.26 -6.79 8.42
C HIS A 70 -0.26 -7.85 7.96
N GLN A 71 0.66 -7.50 7.06
CA GLN A 71 1.70 -8.43 6.60
C GLN A 71 2.61 -8.90 7.75
N ARG A 72 2.92 -8.04 8.73
CA ARG A 72 3.64 -8.45 9.95
C ARG A 72 2.89 -9.55 10.71
N ARG A 73 1.57 -9.41 10.89
CA ARG A 73 0.73 -10.43 11.53
C ARG A 73 0.67 -11.72 10.71
N THR A 74 0.62 -11.62 9.38
CA THR A 74 0.71 -12.80 8.50
C THR A 74 2.02 -13.56 8.72
N ILE A 75 3.15 -12.85 8.81
CA ILE A 75 4.45 -13.47 9.12
C ILE A 75 4.41 -14.16 10.49
N GLU A 76 3.85 -13.51 11.53
CA GLU A 76 3.68 -14.12 12.85
C GLU A 76 2.90 -15.45 12.77
N THR A 77 1.80 -15.49 12.02
CA THR A 77 1.03 -16.73 11.81
C THR A 77 1.82 -17.81 11.08
N ILE A 78 2.59 -17.47 10.04
CA ILE A 78 3.38 -18.47 9.32
C ILE A 78 4.53 -19.00 10.20
N LEU A 79 5.13 -18.15 11.03
CA LEU A 79 6.15 -18.59 12.01
C LEU A 79 5.56 -19.54 13.05
N GLU A 80 4.30 -19.36 13.46
CA GLU A 80 3.62 -20.33 14.33
C GLU A 80 3.45 -21.69 13.66
N LEU A 81 3.11 -21.74 12.37
CA LEU A 81 3.05 -22.99 11.60
C LEU A 81 4.43 -23.66 11.46
N LEU A 82 5.47 -22.87 11.19
CA LEU A 82 6.84 -23.36 11.10
C LEU A 82 7.39 -23.89 12.43
N ARG A 83 6.79 -23.53 13.57
CA ARG A 83 7.18 -24.12 14.86
C ARG A 83 6.90 -25.62 14.91
N GLU A 84 5.84 -26.09 14.24
CA GLU A 84 5.55 -27.52 14.11
C GLU A 84 6.64 -28.22 13.30
N PHE A 85 7.25 -27.52 12.33
CA PHE A 85 8.36 -28.04 11.54
C PHE A 85 9.65 -28.22 12.37
N ASP A 86 9.92 -27.35 13.35
CA ASP A 86 11.07 -27.49 14.27
C ASP A 86 10.95 -28.71 15.18
N GLU A 87 9.73 -29.21 15.43
CA GLU A 87 9.46 -30.36 16.29
C GLU A 87 9.66 -31.70 15.57
N LEU A 88 9.82 -31.70 14.24
CA LEU A 88 9.99 -32.90 13.43
C LEU A 88 11.45 -33.37 13.42
N GLY A 89 11.65 -34.65 13.71
CA GLY A 89 12.97 -35.28 13.58
C GLY A 89 13.31 -35.57 12.11
N PHE A 90 14.59 -35.79 11.81
CA PHE A 90 15.05 -36.17 10.46
C PHE A 90 14.35 -37.42 9.89
N GLN A 91 13.85 -38.31 10.75
CA GLN A 91 13.12 -39.52 10.35
C GLN A 91 11.66 -39.23 9.94
N ASP A 92 11.11 -38.09 10.35
CA ASP A 92 9.74 -37.66 10.07
C ASP A 92 9.68 -36.67 8.87
N MET A 93 10.84 -36.32 8.32
CA MET A 93 11.00 -35.39 7.20
C MET A 93 10.91 -36.13 5.86
N ASP A 94 9.69 -36.27 5.33
CA ASP A 94 9.50 -36.70 3.95
C ASP A 94 9.56 -35.54 2.95
N GLU A 95 9.61 -35.86 1.65
CA GLU A 95 9.70 -34.86 0.58
C GLU A 95 8.51 -33.89 0.57
N SER A 96 7.32 -34.35 0.99
CA SER A 96 6.12 -33.53 1.03
C SER A 96 6.23 -32.47 2.13
N VAL A 97 6.65 -32.87 3.33
CA VAL A 97 6.82 -31.95 4.47
C VAL A 97 7.90 -30.91 4.18
N LEU A 98 9.04 -31.34 3.60
CA LEU A 98 10.10 -30.41 3.19
C LEU A 98 9.62 -29.39 2.16
N ARG A 99 8.80 -29.82 1.20
CA ARG A 99 8.23 -28.93 0.18
C ARG A 99 7.23 -27.94 0.80
N GLU A 100 6.41 -28.39 1.74
CA GLU A 100 5.48 -27.52 2.45
C GLU A 100 6.20 -26.46 3.27
N ALA A 101 7.25 -26.85 4.02
CA ALA A 101 8.07 -25.89 4.76
C ALA A 101 8.74 -24.85 3.85
N ALA A 102 9.24 -25.27 2.68
CA ALA A 102 9.79 -24.35 1.69
C ALA A 102 8.75 -23.31 1.23
N LEU A 103 7.50 -23.74 0.95
CA LEU A 103 6.41 -22.84 0.58
C LEU A 103 6.08 -21.84 1.70
N LEU A 104 6.07 -22.27 2.96
CA LEU A 104 5.86 -21.36 4.09
C LEU A 104 6.94 -20.28 4.18
N PHE A 105 8.21 -20.61 3.91
CA PHE A 105 9.28 -19.61 3.83
C PHE A 105 9.11 -18.65 2.63
N GLU A 106 8.65 -19.15 1.48
CA GLU A 106 8.31 -18.30 0.33
C GLU A 106 7.17 -17.33 0.66
N ASP A 107 6.16 -17.78 1.39
CA ASP A 107 5.05 -16.93 1.85
C ASP A 107 5.53 -15.83 2.82
N ILE A 108 6.46 -16.14 3.72
CA ILE A 108 7.10 -15.13 4.59
C ILE A 108 7.83 -14.09 3.73
N ALA A 109 8.61 -14.54 2.73
CA ALA A 109 9.35 -13.63 1.86
C ALA A 109 8.40 -12.71 1.08
N ALA A 110 7.30 -13.25 0.56
CA ALA A 110 6.27 -12.47 -0.14
C ALA A 110 5.61 -11.43 0.79
N ALA A 111 5.21 -11.84 2.01
CA ALA A 111 4.61 -10.94 2.99
C ALA A 111 5.60 -9.82 3.40
N ALA A 112 6.87 -10.15 3.62
CA ALA A 112 7.91 -9.18 3.97
C ALA A 112 8.16 -8.18 2.82
N GLN A 113 8.17 -8.65 1.57
CA GLN A 113 8.31 -7.80 0.40
C GLN A 113 7.12 -6.85 0.26
N ALA A 114 5.89 -7.35 0.46
CA ALA A 114 4.68 -6.54 0.44
C ALA A 114 4.71 -5.46 1.54
N ALA A 115 5.08 -5.81 2.78
CA ALA A 115 5.23 -4.86 3.88
C ALA A 115 6.24 -3.75 3.54
N SER A 116 7.42 -4.14 3.03
CA SER A 116 8.46 -3.19 2.61
C SER A 116 7.96 -2.24 1.52
N HIS A 117 7.21 -2.76 0.54
CA HIS A 117 6.64 -1.95 -0.52
C HIS A 117 5.63 -0.92 0.03
N SER A 118 4.68 -1.34 0.87
CA SER A 118 3.70 -0.43 1.48
C SER A 118 4.37 0.68 2.30
N LEU A 119 5.42 0.38 3.06
CA LEU A 119 6.16 1.39 3.83
C LEU A 119 6.95 2.36 2.93
N LYS A 120 7.48 1.88 1.80
CA LYS A 120 8.17 2.74 0.83
C LYS A 120 7.23 3.76 0.21
N LEU A 121 5.98 3.42 -0.04
CA LEU A 121 4.96 4.36 -0.54
C LEU A 121 4.76 5.53 0.44
N VAL A 122 4.68 5.23 1.74
CA VAL A 122 4.58 6.26 2.78
C VAL A 122 5.85 7.13 2.83
N SER A 123 7.03 6.51 2.74
CA SER A 123 8.31 7.23 2.83
C SER A 123 8.61 8.11 1.61
N SER A 124 8.24 7.69 0.39
CA SER A 124 8.44 8.50 -0.82
C SER A 124 7.58 9.77 -0.80
N ASP A 125 6.41 9.69 -0.17
CA ASP A 125 5.47 10.80 -0.05
C ASP A 125 5.91 11.85 0.98
N VAL A 126 6.49 11.40 2.10
CA VAL A 126 7.07 12.29 3.13
C VAL A 126 8.20 13.14 2.55
N SER A 127 8.97 12.61 1.58
CA SER A 127 10.05 13.38 0.95
C SER A 127 9.53 14.48 0.01
N SER A 128 8.32 14.35 -0.56
CA SER A 128 7.74 15.39 -1.43
C SER A 128 7.09 16.55 -0.64
N THR A 129 6.75 16.36 0.63
CA THR A 129 6.08 17.38 1.45
C THR A 129 7.06 18.37 2.11
N PHE A 130 8.35 18.04 2.18
CA PHE A 130 9.39 18.89 2.79
C PHE A 130 10.01 19.93 1.84
N ASP A 131 9.66 19.91 0.54
CA ASP A 131 10.29 20.75 -0.51
C ASP A 131 9.47 21.99 -0.90
N LYS A 132 8.58 22.50 -0.04
CA LYS A 132 7.82 23.73 -0.34
C LYS A 132 8.51 24.95 0.30
N PRO A 133 9.12 25.87 -0.47
CA PRO A 133 9.69 27.09 0.10
C PRO A 133 8.59 27.96 0.69
N ALA A 134 8.77 28.36 1.95
CA ALA A 134 7.95 29.35 2.63
C ALA A 134 7.97 30.64 1.79
N THR A 135 6.83 31.00 1.20
CA THR A 135 6.63 32.33 0.64
C THR A 135 5.58 33.03 1.49
N THR A 136 6.04 34.03 2.23
CA THR A 136 5.24 34.98 3.00
C THR A 136 5.92 36.35 2.89
N PRO A 137 5.19 37.45 3.04
CA PRO A 137 4.01 37.88 2.29
C PRO A 137 4.37 38.80 1.11
#